data_AF-A0A2R7KYT3-F1
#
_entry.id   AF-A0A2R7KYT3-F1
#
_cell.length_a   1.000
_cell.length_b   1.000
_cell.length_c   1.000
_cell.angle_alpha   90.00
_cell.angle_beta   90.00
_cell.angle_gamma   90.00
#
_symmetry.space_group_name_H-M   'P 1'
#
loop_
_entity.id
_entity.type
_entity.pdbx_description
1 polymer ?
#
loop_
_entity_poly.entity_id
_entity_poly.type
_entity_poly.pdbx_seq_one_letter_code
_entity_poly.pdbx_strand_id
1 'polypeptide(L)' 'MEQPQLQYEFINYQTGNVIGYLSLPANMDKDKQIAELKRKQSELAISNKIYLELVQWHKKG' A
#
# COMPACT_ATOMS: atom_id res chain seq x y z
N MET A 1 -3.50 20.06 -15.10
CA MET A 1 -4.58 19.54 -14.23
C MET A 1 -3.99 18.36 -13.48
N GLU A 2 -4.02 18.37 -12.15
CA GLU A 2 -3.59 17.21 -11.36
C GLU A 2 -4.61 16.09 -11.56
N GLN A 3 -4.14 14.90 -11.91
CA GLN A 3 -5.01 13.74 -12.05
C GLN A 3 -5.47 13.30 -10.64
N PRO A 4 -6.73 12.87 -10.48
CA PRO A 4 -7.20 12.34 -9.20
C PRO A 4 -6.33 11.15 -8.78
N GLN A 5 -5.94 11.10 -7.51
CA GLN A 5 -5.08 10.05 -6.95
C GLN A 5 -5.80 9.29 -5.83
N LEU A 6 -5.61 7.97 -5.82
CA LEU A 6 -5.98 7.08 -4.75
C LEU A 6 -4.81 7.00 -3.78
N GLN A 7 -5.06 7.31 -2.51
CA GLN A 7 -4.05 7.22 -1.47
C GLN A 7 -4.27 5.94 -0.66
N TYR A 8 -3.18 5.26 -0.33
CA TYR A 8 -3.18 4.04 0.46
C TYR A 8 -2.21 4.18 1.63
N GLU A 9 -2.62 3.67 2.77
CA GLU A 9 -1.79 3.53 3.97
C GLU A 9 -1.52 2.05 4.18
N PHE A 10 -0.26 1.71 4.48
CA PHE A 10 0.18 0.36 4.81
C PHE A 10 0.42 0.28 6.31
N ILE A 11 -0.17 -0.72 6.96
CA ILE A 11 -0.20 -0.87 8.41
C ILE A 11 0.46 -2.20 8.77
N ASN A 12 1.34 -2.18 9.78
CA ASN A 12 1.77 -3.39 10.46
C ASN A 12 0.65 -3.85 11.40
N TYR A 13 -0.01 -4.95 11.06
CA TYR A 13 -1.14 -5.52 11.79
C TYR A 13 -0.81 -5.91 13.24
N GLN A 14 0.45 -6.25 13.54
CA GLN A 14 0.84 -6.59 14.92
C GLN A 14 0.90 -5.38 15.84
N THR A 15 1.22 -4.21 15.30
CA THR A 15 1.50 -3.01 16.09
C THR A 15 0.47 -1.90 15.88
N GLY A 16 -0.34 -1.98 14.83
CA GLY A 16 -1.25 -0.92 14.40
C GLY A 16 -0.55 0.28 13.76
N ASN A 17 0.78 0.26 13.64
CA ASN A 17 1.54 1.40 13.11
C ASN A 17 1.48 1.46 11.59
N VAL A 18 1.34 2.68 11.06
CA VAL A 18 1.54 2.94 9.63
C VAL A 18 3.02 2.82 9.31
N ILE A 19 3.34 1.97 8.33
CA ILE A 19 4.72 1.67 7.90
C ILE A 19 4.98 2.13 6.47
N GLY A 20 3.98 2.65 5.77
CA GLY A 20 4.18 3.20 4.44
C GLY A 20 2.94 3.80 3.81
N TYR A 21 3.15 4.50 2.72
CA TYR A 21 2.11 5.13 1.90
C TYR A 21 2.35 4.83 0.43
N LEU A 22 1.27 4.82 -0.35
CA LEU A 22 1.33 4.77 -1.81
C LEU A 22 0.22 5.61 -2.40
N SER A 23 0.55 6.46 -3.38
CA SER A 23 -0.46 7.17 -4.19
C SER A 23 -0.46 6.60 -5.60
N LEU A 24 -1.64 6.26 -6.11
CA LEU A 24 -1.83 5.70 -7.45
C LEU A 24 -2.82 6.58 -8.24
N PRO A 25 -2.67 6.71 -9.58
CA PRO A 25 -3.66 7.37 -10.40
C PRO A 25 -5.04 6.70 -10.27
N ALA A 26 -6.11 7.47 -10.08
CA ALA A 26 -7.46 6.93 -9.90
C ALA A 26 -8.03 6.25 -11.15
N ASN A 27 -7.48 6.59 -12.32
CA ASN A 27 -7.80 5.96 -13.61
C ASN A 27 -6.89 4.77 -13.95
N MET A 28 -5.97 4.38 -13.06
CA MET A 28 -5.13 3.21 -13.29
C MET A 28 -6.00 1.94 -13.38
N ASP A 29 -5.62 1.01 -14.25
CA ASP A 29 -6.29 -0.29 -14.33
C ASP A 29 -6.24 -1.03 -12.98
N LYS A 30 -7.33 -1.72 -12.61
CA LYS A 30 -7.46 -2.36 -11.29
C LYS A 30 -6.41 -3.44 -11.04
N ASP A 31 -6.08 -4.24 -12.05
CA ASP A 31 -5.08 -5.30 -11.89
C ASP A 31 -3.69 -4.71 -11.71
N LYS A 32 -3.38 -3.62 -12.44
CA LYS A 32 -2.15 -2.85 -12.23
C LYS A 32 -2.09 -2.20 -10.84
N GLN A 33 -3.19 -1.66 -10.35
CA GLN A 33 -3.26 -1.10 -8.99
C GLN A 33 -2.94 -2.17 -7.94
N ILE A 34 -3.56 -3.35 -8.05
CA ILE A 34 -3.33 -4.47 -7.12
C ILE A 34 -1.88 -4.96 -7.20
N ALA A 35 -1.30 -5.02 -8.40
CA ALA A 35 0.10 -5.39 -8.58
C ALA A 35 1.05 -4.40 -7.87
N GLU A 36 0.84 -3.09 -8.02
CA GLU A 36 1.63 -2.06 -7.33
C GLU A 36 1.47 -2.12 -5.81
N LEU A 37 0.25 -2.36 -5.33
CA LEU A 37 -0.03 -2.51 -3.89
C LEU A 37 0.71 -3.73 -3.32
N LYS A 38 0.67 -4.88 -4.00
CA LYS A 38 1.39 -6.10 -3.58
C LYS A 38 2.90 -5.92 -3.63
N ARG A 39 3.41 -5.25 -4.66
CA ARG A 39 4.84 -4.92 -4.76
C ARG A 39 5.27 -4.09 -3.55
N LYS A 40 4.53 -3.02 -3.24
CA LYS A 40 4.82 -2.16 -2.09
C LYS A 40 4.69 -2.91 -0.75
N GLN A 41 3.69 -3.78 -0.62
CA GLN A 41 3.51 -4.65 0.55
C GLN A 41 4.76 -5.49 0.83
N SER A 42 5.29 -6.15 -0.20
CA SER A 42 6.51 -6.97 -0.12
C SER A 42 7.74 -6.14 0.25
N GLU A 43 7.92 -4.97 -0.36
CA GLU A 43 9.02 -4.07 -0.01
C GLU A 43 8.97 -3.62 1.46
N LEU A 44 7.78 -3.33 1.97
CA LEU A 44 7.57 -2.93 3.35
C LEU A 44 7.79 -4.08 4.32
N ALA A 45 7.34 -5.29 3.98
CA ALA A 45 7.60 -6.48 4.79
C ALA A 45 9.11 -6.74 4.94
N ILE A 46 9.85 -6.70 3.83
CA ILE A 46 11.30 -6.90 3.80
C ILE A 46 12.04 -5.82 4.59
N SER A 47 11.72 -4.54 4.34
CA SER A 47 12.40 -3.41 5.00
C SER A 47 12.14 -3.34 6.50
N ASN A 48 10.94 -3.71 6.94
CA ASN A 48 10.58 -3.74 8.36
C ASN A 48 10.93 -5.08 9.04
N LYS A 49 11.46 -6.06 8.30
CA LYS A 49 11.79 -7.41 8.78
C LYS A 49 10.61 -8.12 9.47
N ILE A 50 9.43 -7.99 8.87
CA ILE A 50 8.19 -8.63 9.32
C ILE A 50 7.64 -9.54 8.24
N TYR A 51 6.76 -10.46 8.63
CA TYR A 51 6.09 -11.32 7.68
C TYR A 51 5.13 -10.54 6.77
N LEU A 52 5.01 -10.98 5.52
CA LEU A 52 4.21 -10.30 4.49
C LEU A 52 2.74 -10.18 4.89
N GLU A 53 2.18 -11.22 5.49
CA GLU A 53 0.79 -11.27 5.97
C GLU A 53 0.46 -10.22 7.03
N LEU A 54 1.48 -9.68 7.71
CA LEU A 54 1.31 -8.65 8.72
C LEU A 54 1.24 -7.26 8.12
N VAL A 55 1.50 -7.10 6.83
CA VAL A 55 1.38 -5.80 6.15
C VAL A 55 0.02 -5.74 5.48
N GLN A 56 -0.89 -4.95 6.02
CA GLN A 56 -2.21 -4.70 5.44
C GLN A 56 -2.23 -3.31 4.80
N TRP A 57 -3.06 -3.09 3.77
CA TRP A 57 -3.26 -1.75 3.21
C TRP A 57 -4.73 -1.38 3.18
N HIS A 58 -5.00 -0.10 3.36
CA HIS A 58 -6.34 0.46 3.25
C HIS A 58 -6.31 1.71 2.38
N LYS A 59 -7.35 1.91 1.58
CA LYS A 59 -7.52 3.15 0.83
C LYS A 59 -7.90 4.25 1.83
N LYS A 60 -7.15 5.35 1.81
CA LYS A 60 -7.46 6.56 2.57
C LYS A 60 -8.66 7.23 1.90
N GLY A 61 -9.70 7.47 2.71
CA GLY A 61 -10.97 8.10 2.30
C GLY A 61 -10.81 9.56 1.94
#